data_AF-A0A316KVS5-F1
#
_entry.id   AF-A0A316KVS5-F1
#
_cell.length_a   1.000
_cell.length_b   1.000
_cell.length_c   1.000
_cell.angle_alpha   90.00
_cell.angle_beta   90.00
_cell.angle_gamma   90.00
#
_symmetry.space_group_name_H-M   'P 1'
#
loop_
_entity.id
_entity.type
_entity.pdbx_description
1 polymer ?
#
loop_
_entity_poly.entity_id
_entity_poly.type
_entity_poly.pdbx_seq_one_letter_code
_entity_poly.pdbx_strand_id
1 'polypeptide(L)'
;MPDTSSETPAPKSSGSETILTFGWEEWVSLPALGLPAIRAKVDTGARTSALHAADIEVFGSASKPRVRFAVHPIPGREDLMIPCSAPIVDRRDVTSSNGETESRYVIASELHVSGQSWTIEITLTDRGTMSNRMLLGRQALKDHVNIVPSERFQQPELDFDVYHTPKMRKIAPNRALRVAVLSRENNYSTRRLVEEGEARGHAVEVIDTTRCYMAINAMAPEVYYDGKRLPRYDAIIPRIGASITPYGTAIVRQFESIGTFVVNGSAGITSSRDKLHAHQLLARHRIGMPSTAFASSPKDTSNLIGLVGTAPLIVKLLESTQGKGVVLAETKKAAESVIDAFRGLKANFLVQDFVKEAAGEDIRCLVVNGKVVASMKRTGSDGDFRSNLHRGGTAQKVRISKEERETAVRAARVFGLGLAGVDLLRSNTGPKVLEVNSSPGLEGIEVASGKNIAGLLYDAIEEKVRPAPVPRRRSQRGIG
;
A
#
# COMPACT_ATOMS: atom_id res chain seq x y z
N MET A 1 -14.16 75.12 -15.81
CA MET A 1 -13.73 73.80 -16.30
C MET A 1 -13.97 72.80 -15.17
N PRO A 2 -15.12 72.10 -15.12
CA PRO A 2 -15.31 71.03 -14.17
C PRO A 2 -15.01 69.66 -14.80
N ASP A 3 -14.35 68.87 -13.97
CA ASP A 3 -14.09 67.43 -13.99
C ASP A 3 -15.12 66.55 -14.72
N THR A 4 -14.66 65.74 -15.67
CA THR A 4 -15.39 64.59 -16.20
C THR A 4 -14.44 63.41 -16.38
N SER A 5 -14.19 62.69 -15.30
CA SER A 5 -13.61 61.34 -15.32
C SER A 5 -14.73 60.33 -15.53
N SER A 6 -14.85 59.84 -16.77
CA SER A 6 -15.75 58.77 -17.17
C SER A 6 -15.21 57.43 -16.65
N GLU A 7 -15.82 56.90 -15.58
CA GLU A 7 -15.64 55.51 -15.18
C GLU A 7 -16.36 54.57 -16.16
N THR A 8 -15.57 53.74 -16.85
CA THR A 8 -16.05 52.62 -17.64
C THR A 8 -16.46 51.49 -16.69
N PRO A 9 -17.71 50.98 -16.69
CA PRO A 9 -18.05 49.84 -15.85
C PRO A 9 -17.45 48.56 -16.44
N ALA A 10 -16.73 47.82 -15.60
CA ALA A 10 -16.24 46.47 -15.90
C ALA A 10 -17.41 45.53 -16.27
N PRO A 11 -17.20 44.55 -17.16
CA PRO A 11 -18.26 43.63 -17.55
C PRO A 11 -18.59 42.71 -16.37
N LYS A 12 -19.79 42.88 -15.79
CA LYS A 12 -20.39 41.89 -14.90
C LYS A 12 -20.67 40.63 -15.72
N SER A 13 -19.88 39.58 -15.49
CA SER A 13 -20.20 38.23 -15.96
C SER A 13 -21.44 37.73 -15.21
N SER A 14 -22.62 38.00 -15.78
CA SER A 14 -23.89 37.41 -15.34
C SER A 14 -24.00 35.99 -15.89
N GLY A 15 -23.35 35.04 -15.21
CA GLY A 15 -23.84 33.66 -15.26
C GLY A 15 -25.10 33.62 -14.40
N SER A 16 -26.29 33.51 -15.00
CA SER A 16 -27.49 33.22 -14.23
C SER A 16 -27.32 31.83 -13.60
N GLU A 17 -27.05 31.75 -12.30
CA GLU A 17 -27.17 30.48 -11.58
C GLU A 17 -28.60 29.98 -11.81
N THR A 18 -28.72 28.81 -12.43
CA THR A 18 -30.03 28.21 -12.69
C THR A 18 -30.64 27.83 -11.35
N ILE A 19 -31.83 28.33 -11.04
CA ILE A 19 -32.50 28.00 -9.78
C ILE A 19 -32.82 26.50 -9.76
N LEU A 20 -32.36 25.80 -8.71
CA LEU A 20 -32.70 24.41 -8.43
C LEU A 20 -34.02 24.35 -7.68
N THR A 21 -34.82 23.32 -7.95
CA THR A 21 -36.06 23.04 -7.21
C THR A 21 -35.90 21.69 -6.52
N PHE A 22 -35.95 21.64 -5.19
CA PHE A 22 -35.82 20.42 -4.41
C PHE A 22 -37.19 20.03 -3.84
N GLY A 23 -37.51 18.75 -3.90
CA GLY A 23 -38.55 18.11 -3.10
C GLY A 23 -38.11 17.87 -1.65
N TRP A 24 -38.90 17.11 -0.90
CA TRP A 24 -38.53 16.67 0.44
C TRP A 24 -37.45 15.56 0.45
N GLU A 25 -37.25 14.87 -0.68
CA GLU A 25 -36.19 13.88 -0.90
C GLU A 25 -35.56 14.11 -2.28
N GLU A 26 -34.23 14.14 -2.33
CA GLU A 26 -33.47 14.37 -3.56
C GLU A 26 -32.31 13.40 -3.75
N TRP A 27 -31.98 13.17 -5.02
CA TRP A 27 -30.74 12.51 -5.41
C TRP A 27 -29.60 13.51 -5.44
N VAL A 28 -28.53 13.19 -4.73
CA VAL A 28 -27.31 14.01 -4.71
C VAL A 28 -26.08 13.14 -4.84
N SER A 29 -24.94 13.78 -5.11
CA SER A 29 -23.63 13.12 -5.06
C SER A 29 -22.64 13.90 -4.21
N LEU A 30 -21.71 13.17 -3.57
CA LEU A 30 -20.58 13.69 -2.81
C LEU A 30 -19.30 13.08 -3.40
N PRO A 31 -18.79 13.62 -4.52
CA PRO A 31 -17.68 13.01 -5.26
C PRO A 31 -16.41 12.85 -4.43
N ALA A 32 -16.10 13.82 -3.58
CA ALA A 32 -14.94 13.79 -2.67
C ALA A 32 -15.00 12.69 -1.61
N LEU A 33 -16.18 12.10 -1.37
CA LEU A 33 -16.36 10.94 -0.49
C LEU A 33 -16.56 9.62 -1.25
N GLY A 34 -16.55 9.65 -2.59
CA GLY A 34 -16.80 8.47 -3.41
C GLY A 34 -18.25 8.02 -3.40
N LEU A 35 -19.18 8.97 -3.20
CA LEU A 35 -20.61 8.73 -3.18
C LEU A 35 -21.26 9.34 -4.44
N PRO A 36 -21.22 8.65 -5.59
CA PRO A 36 -21.84 9.14 -6.83
C PRO A 36 -23.36 9.21 -6.80
N ALA A 37 -24.04 8.53 -5.87
CA ALA A 37 -25.49 8.54 -5.76
C ALA A 37 -25.94 8.27 -4.32
N ILE A 38 -26.51 9.26 -3.65
CA ILE A 38 -27.12 9.08 -2.32
C ILE A 38 -28.45 9.81 -2.28
N ARG A 39 -29.45 9.21 -1.64
CA ARG A 39 -30.72 9.88 -1.35
C ARG A 39 -30.59 10.70 -0.08
N ALA A 40 -30.90 11.99 -0.20
CA ALA A 40 -30.85 12.92 0.89
C ALA A 40 -32.24 13.50 1.14
N LYS A 41 -32.68 13.46 2.41
CA LYS A 41 -33.90 14.14 2.84
C LYS A 41 -33.60 15.61 3.08
N VAL A 42 -34.39 16.50 2.51
CA VAL A 42 -34.33 17.93 2.81
C VAL A 42 -34.97 18.16 4.18
N ASP A 43 -34.20 18.75 5.09
CA ASP A 43 -34.60 19.00 6.47
C ASP A 43 -34.25 20.42 6.87
N THR A 44 -35.18 21.35 6.61
CA THR A 44 -35.01 22.77 6.92
C THR A 44 -34.97 23.05 8.43
N GLY A 45 -35.45 22.12 9.26
CA GLY A 45 -35.33 22.19 10.72
C GLY A 45 -33.90 21.94 11.20
N ALA A 46 -33.12 21.14 10.47
CA ALA A 46 -31.71 20.91 10.75
C ALA A 46 -30.86 22.10 10.29
N ARG A 47 -30.01 22.63 11.18
CA ARG A 47 -29.06 23.70 10.82
C ARG A 47 -28.01 23.21 9.82
N THR A 48 -27.35 22.11 10.15
CA THR A 48 -26.23 21.54 9.38
C THR A 48 -26.65 20.19 8.80
N SER A 49 -26.15 19.86 7.62
CA SER A 49 -26.39 18.55 6.99
C SER A 49 -25.79 17.41 7.84
N ALA A 50 -26.34 16.20 7.69
CA ALA A 50 -25.89 15.02 8.39
C ALA A 50 -25.72 13.85 7.42
N LEU A 51 -24.67 13.06 7.59
CA LEU A 51 -24.39 11.87 6.78
C LEU A 51 -24.21 10.67 7.69
N HIS A 52 -24.82 9.55 7.29
CA HIS A 52 -24.60 8.26 7.89
C HIS A 52 -23.12 7.90 7.82
N ALA A 53 -22.53 7.62 8.98
CA ALA A 53 -21.16 7.17 9.11
C ALA A 53 -21.08 6.05 10.16
N ALA A 54 -20.51 4.92 9.76
CA ALA A 54 -20.13 3.81 10.63
C ALA A 54 -18.60 3.80 10.84
N ASP A 55 -18.13 3.09 11.86
CA ASP A 55 -16.70 2.92 12.16
C ASP A 55 -15.92 4.25 12.18
N ILE A 56 -16.49 5.28 12.81
CA ILE A 56 -15.90 6.62 12.87
C ILE A 56 -14.65 6.57 13.74
N GLU A 57 -13.50 6.85 13.13
CA GLU A 57 -12.22 6.88 13.82
C GLU A 57 -11.41 8.12 13.43
N VAL A 58 -10.86 8.80 14.42
CA VAL A 58 -9.95 9.94 14.23
C VAL A 58 -8.51 9.46 14.08
N PHE A 59 -7.77 10.10 13.20
CA PHE A 59 -6.35 9.83 12.95
C PHE A 59 -5.62 11.07 12.43
N GLY A 60 -4.30 10.98 12.30
CA GLY A 60 -3.45 12.12 11.91
C GLY A 60 -2.95 12.94 13.11
N SER A 61 -2.20 14.01 12.84
CA SER A 61 -1.64 14.86 13.89
C SER A 61 -2.70 15.78 14.49
N ALA A 62 -2.44 16.29 15.70
CA ALA A 62 -3.31 17.29 16.33
C ALA A 62 -3.46 18.57 15.48
N SER A 63 -2.44 18.91 14.68
CA SER A 63 -2.45 20.07 13.77
C SER A 63 -3.20 19.82 12.45
N LYS A 64 -3.42 18.56 12.06
CA LYS A 64 -4.11 18.16 10.85
C LYS A 64 -5.01 16.95 11.13
N PRO A 65 -6.01 17.09 12.02
CA PRO A 65 -6.86 15.98 12.40
C PRO A 65 -7.69 15.51 11.21
N ARG A 66 -7.78 14.20 11.04
CA ARG A 66 -8.58 13.55 10.00
C ARG A 66 -9.53 12.56 10.62
N VAL A 67 -10.63 12.31 9.94
CA VAL A 67 -11.59 11.28 10.30
C VAL A 67 -11.70 10.29 9.16
N ARG A 68 -11.73 9.00 9.48
CA ARG A 68 -12.14 7.95 8.57
C ARG A 68 -13.45 7.36 9.06
N PHE A 69 -14.24 6.88 8.13
CA PHE A 69 -15.54 6.31 8.39
C PHE A 69 -15.99 5.48 7.20
N ALA A 70 -16.98 4.64 7.42
CA ALA A 70 -17.65 3.86 6.40
C ALA A 70 -19.03 4.46 6.12
N VAL A 71 -19.43 4.51 4.86
CA VAL A 71 -20.80 4.86 4.46
C VAL A 71 -21.47 3.65 3.82
N HIS A 72 -22.65 3.30 4.32
CA HIS A 72 -23.56 2.35 3.67
C HIS A 72 -24.62 3.13 2.88
N PRO A 73 -24.38 3.44 1.59
CA PRO A 73 -25.19 4.41 0.85
C PRO A 73 -26.61 3.90 0.56
N ILE A 74 -26.79 2.58 0.51
CA ILE A 74 -28.09 1.94 0.23
C ILE A 74 -28.74 1.51 1.56
N PRO A 75 -29.92 2.03 1.91
CA PRO A 75 -30.67 1.56 3.08
C PRO A 75 -30.90 0.04 3.04
N GLY A 76 -30.65 -0.64 4.16
CA GLY A 76 -30.80 -2.10 4.28
C GLY A 76 -29.71 -2.96 3.62
N ARG A 77 -28.64 -2.37 3.08
CA ARG A 77 -27.47 -3.08 2.53
C ARG A 77 -26.20 -2.72 3.29
N GLU A 78 -25.84 -3.52 4.28
CA GLU A 78 -24.62 -3.35 5.08
C GLU A 78 -23.38 -3.97 4.42
N ASP A 79 -23.57 -4.88 3.46
CA ASP A 79 -22.49 -5.50 2.68
C ASP A 79 -21.82 -4.52 1.70
N LEU A 80 -22.53 -3.46 1.29
CA LEU A 80 -21.97 -2.38 0.50
C LEU A 80 -21.44 -1.28 1.42
N MET A 81 -20.11 -1.20 1.51
CA MET A 81 -19.41 -0.21 2.31
C MET A 81 -18.52 0.67 1.42
N ILE A 82 -18.67 1.98 1.54
CA ILE A 82 -17.78 2.96 0.92
C ILE A 82 -16.85 3.53 2.02
N PRO A 83 -15.57 3.16 2.04
CA PRO A 83 -14.62 3.74 2.98
C PRO A 83 -14.29 5.18 2.58
N CYS A 84 -14.49 6.10 3.51
CA CYS A 84 -14.28 7.54 3.34
C CYS A 84 -13.22 8.04 4.32
N SER A 85 -12.55 9.14 3.96
CA SER A 85 -11.84 9.94 4.93
C SER A 85 -11.81 11.41 4.52
N ALA A 86 -11.76 12.29 5.52
CA ALA A 86 -11.78 13.74 5.31
C ALA A 86 -11.02 14.46 6.44
N PRO A 87 -10.50 15.67 6.20
CA PRO A 87 -10.07 16.56 7.28
C PRO A 87 -11.25 16.87 8.21
N ILE A 88 -10.98 16.93 9.52
CA ILE A 88 -11.96 17.44 10.48
C ILE A 88 -11.87 18.97 10.46
N VAL A 89 -12.99 19.64 10.21
CA VAL A 89 -13.05 21.11 10.22
C VAL A 89 -13.57 21.66 11.54
N ASP A 90 -14.41 20.90 12.24
CA ASP A 90 -15.03 21.32 13.50
C ASP A 90 -15.59 20.11 14.28
N ARG A 91 -15.98 20.32 15.54
CA ARG A 91 -16.83 19.41 16.34
C ARG A 91 -18.02 20.18 16.87
N ARG A 92 -19.21 19.64 16.69
CA ARG A 92 -20.46 20.31 17.08
C ARG A 92 -21.36 19.39 17.88
N ASP A 93 -21.91 19.93 18.95
CA ASP A 93 -22.99 19.28 19.68
C ASP A 93 -24.29 19.51 18.91
N VAL A 94 -24.95 18.41 18.55
CA VAL A 94 -26.18 18.41 17.76
C VAL A 94 -27.27 17.71 18.55
N THR A 95 -28.35 18.42 18.81
CA THR A 95 -29.54 17.88 19.49
C THR A 95 -30.54 17.36 18.46
N SER A 96 -30.88 16.09 18.54
CA SER A 96 -31.93 15.50 17.69
C SER A 96 -33.33 15.85 18.21
N SER A 97 -34.34 15.63 17.37
CA SER A 97 -35.75 15.91 17.69
C SER A 97 -36.30 15.12 18.89
N ASN A 98 -35.61 14.06 19.31
CA ASN A 98 -35.91 13.29 20.53
C ASN A 98 -35.28 13.91 21.81
N GLY A 99 -34.56 15.05 21.69
CA GLY A 99 -33.94 15.75 22.80
C GLY A 99 -32.53 15.27 23.18
N GLU A 100 -32.01 14.23 22.52
CA GLU A 100 -30.67 13.72 22.78
C GLU A 100 -29.62 14.61 22.09
N THR A 101 -28.54 14.94 22.81
CA THR A 101 -27.42 15.72 22.27
C THR A 101 -26.22 14.82 22.03
N GLU A 102 -25.67 14.89 20.82
CA GLU A 102 -24.50 14.11 20.38
C GLU A 102 -23.39 15.05 19.87
N SER A 103 -22.16 14.84 20.31
CA SER A 103 -20.98 15.56 19.81
C SER A 103 -20.48 14.94 18.51
N ARG A 104 -20.68 15.61 17.37
CA ARG A 104 -20.39 15.09 16.03
C ARG A 104 -19.18 15.76 15.40
N TYR A 105 -18.37 14.98 14.69
CA TYR A 105 -17.32 15.53 13.81
C TYR A 105 -17.95 16.19 12.59
N VAL A 106 -17.41 17.35 12.21
CA VAL A 106 -17.82 18.08 11.01
C VAL A 106 -16.73 17.94 9.95
N ILE A 107 -17.16 17.63 8.74
CA ILE A 107 -16.32 17.63 7.53
C ILE A 107 -16.90 18.62 6.52
N ALA A 108 -16.05 19.11 5.62
CA ALA A 108 -16.49 19.85 4.43
C ALA A 108 -16.47 18.92 3.21
N SER A 109 -17.50 18.98 2.37
CA SER A 109 -17.55 18.24 1.12
C SER A 109 -18.31 19.02 0.05
N GLU A 110 -17.98 18.78 -1.22
CA GLU A 110 -18.70 19.34 -2.35
C GLU A 110 -19.99 18.54 -2.59
N LEU A 111 -21.13 19.21 -2.50
CA LEU A 111 -22.44 18.70 -2.89
C LEU A 111 -22.61 18.94 -4.39
N HIS A 112 -22.95 17.89 -5.16
CA HIS A 112 -23.16 17.95 -6.60
C HIS A 112 -24.60 17.56 -6.94
N VAL A 113 -25.33 18.47 -7.59
CA VAL A 113 -26.73 18.31 -7.99
C VAL A 113 -26.96 18.99 -9.34
N SER A 114 -27.49 18.27 -10.33
CA SER A 114 -27.88 18.82 -11.65
C SER A 114 -26.80 19.69 -12.33
N GLY A 115 -25.54 19.24 -12.25
CA GLY A 115 -24.39 19.96 -12.83
C GLY A 115 -23.91 21.18 -12.03
N GLN A 116 -24.55 21.50 -10.91
CA GLN A 116 -24.11 22.53 -9.97
C GLN A 116 -23.41 21.92 -8.77
N SER A 117 -22.45 22.68 -8.22
CA SER A 117 -21.59 22.20 -7.15
C SER A 117 -21.29 23.30 -6.14
N TRP A 118 -21.42 22.99 -4.85
CA TRP A 118 -20.99 23.89 -3.78
C TRP A 118 -20.57 23.14 -2.53
N THR A 119 -19.67 23.76 -1.75
CA THR A 119 -19.22 23.22 -0.47
C THR A 119 -20.32 23.30 0.58
N ILE A 120 -20.51 22.19 1.29
CA ILE A 120 -21.39 22.08 2.46
C ILE A 120 -20.62 21.49 3.64
N GLU A 121 -21.07 21.85 4.84
CA GLU A 121 -20.63 21.20 6.07
C GLU A 121 -21.55 20.02 6.40
N ILE A 122 -20.94 18.90 6.78
CA ILE A 122 -21.64 17.64 7.04
C ILE A 122 -21.19 17.12 8.41
N THR A 123 -22.15 16.87 9.28
CA THR A 123 -21.93 16.14 10.54
C THR A 123 -21.96 14.64 10.29
N LEU A 124 -21.02 13.91 10.89
CA LEU A 124 -20.96 12.45 10.83
C LEU A 124 -21.68 11.84 12.03
N THR A 125 -22.60 10.92 11.79
CA THR A 125 -23.40 10.26 12.84
C THR A 125 -23.94 8.92 12.36
N ASP A 126 -24.19 7.99 13.29
CA ASP A 126 -24.82 6.73 12.94
C ASP A 126 -26.32 6.94 12.62
N ARG A 127 -26.73 6.48 11.44
CA ARG A 127 -28.10 6.53 10.93
C ARG A 127 -28.48 5.18 10.33
N GLY A 128 -27.85 4.10 10.78
CA GLY A 128 -28.02 2.73 10.29
C GLY A 128 -29.48 2.26 10.32
N THR A 129 -30.24 2.71 11.31
CA THR A 129 -31.66 2.40 11.50
C THR A 129 -32.60 3.30 10.70
N MET A 130 -32.10 4.40 10.12
CA MET A 130 -32.91 5.38 9.40
C MET A 130 -32.99 5.05 7.91
N SER A 131 -34.15 5.30 7.30
CA SER A 131 -34.37 5.13 5.86
C SER A 131 -33.55 6.11 5.00
N ASN A 132 -33.28 7.31 5.53
CA ASN A 132 -32.48 8.34 4.86
C ASN A 132 -31.06 8.37 5.42
N ARG A 133 -30.08 8.01 4.57
CA ARG A 133 -28.65 8.00 4.91
C ARG A 133 -28.05 9.41 4.96
N MET A 134 -28.71 10.41 4.39
CA MET A 134 -28.26 11.79 4.41
C MET A 134 -29.43 12.74 4.69
N LEU A 135 -29.14 13.82 5.42
CA LEU A 135 -30.00 14.99 5.58
C LEU A 135 -29.32 16.22 4.97
N LEU A 136 -30.08 17.02 4.23
CA LEU A 136 -29.68 18.35 3.79
C LEU A 136 -30.27 19.39 4.74
N GLY A 137 -29.41 19.96 5.59
CA GLY A 137 -29.79 21.04 6.49
C GLY A 137 -29.87 22.39 5.78
N ARG A 138 -30.51 23.38 6.41
CA ARG A 138 -30.71 24.71 5.82
C ARG A 138 -29.43 25.43 5.39
N GLN A 139 -28.27 25.17 6.01
CA GLN A 139 -26.99 25.74 5.57
C GLN A 139 -26.53 25.25 4.19
N ALA A 140 -26.99 24.07 3.76
CA ALA A 140 -26.69 23.53 2.44
C ALA A 140 -27.62 24.09 1.34
N LEU A 141 -28.75 24.69 1.72
CA LEU A 141 -29.78 25.20 0.82
C LEU A 141 -29.54 26.69 0.59
N LYS A 142 -28.70 27.00 -0.41
CA LYS A 142 -28.31 28.36 -0.78
C LYS A 142 -29.45 29.09 -1.50
N ASP A 143 -29.25 30.38 -1.79
CA ASP A 143 -30.25 31.27 -2.41
C ASP A 143 -30.76 30.78 -3.78
N HIS A 144 -30.00 29.93 -4.48
CA HIS A 144 -30.42 29.31 -5.74
C HIS A 144 -31.23 28.01 -5.57
N VAL A 145 -31.66 27.65 -4.36
CA VAL A 145 -32.44 26.42 -4.09
C VAL A 145 -33.84 26.76 -3.58
N ASN A 146 -34.85 26.47 -4.40
CA ASN A 146 -36.25 26.47 -4.01
C ASN A 146 -36.67 25.10 -3.48
N ILE A 147 -37.58 25.06 -2.50
CA ILE A 147 -38.06 23.81 -1.92
C ILE A 147 -39.56 23.69 -2.15
N VAL A 148 -40.00 22.54 -2.67
CA VAL A 148 -41.40 22.16 -2.86
C VAL A 148 -41.68 20.94 -1.97
N PRO A 149 -42.14 21.13 -0.72
CA PRO A 149 -42.20 20.06 0.28
C PRO A 149 -43.14 18.90 -0.07
N SER A 150 -44.09 19.10 -0.99
CA SER A 150 -45.03 18.07 -1.44
C SER A 150 -44.45 17.12 -2.48
N GLU A 151 -43.33 17.48 -3.10
CA GLU A 151 -42.72 16.74 -4.20
C GLU A 151 -41.46 15.99 -3.77
N ARG A 152 -40.98 15.08 -4.62
CA ARG A 152 -39.69 14.38 -4.49
C ARG A 152 -39.00 14.32 -5.84
N PHE A 153 -37.68 14.13 -5.83
CA PHE A 153 -36.88 13.89 -7.04
C PHE A 153 -37.13 14.94 -8.13
N GLN A 154 -37.09 16.21 -7.73
CA GLN A 154 -37.21 17.35 -8.64
C GLN A 154 -35.90 17.62 -9.40
N GLN A 155 -34.86 16.87 -9.09
CA GLN A 155 -33.57 16.84 -9.78
C GLN A 155 -33.38 15.54 -10.57
N PRO A 156 -32.45 15.48 -11.55
CA PRO A 156 -32.20 14.27 -12.32
C PRO A 156 -31.96 13.06 -11.41
N GLU A 157 -32.76 12.01 -11.62
CA GLU A 157 -32.65 10.80 -10.82
C GLU A 157 -31.29 10.12 -11.04
N LEU A 158 -30.65 9.77 -9.94
CA LEU A 158 -29.47 8.93 -9.92
C LEU A 158 -29.87 7.49 -9.58
N ASP A 159 -28.94 6.55 -9.72
CA ASP A 159 -29.19 5.14 -9.45
C ASP A 159 -28.07 4.53 -8.61
N PHE A 160 -28.46 3.72 -7.63
CA PHE A 160 -27.56 2.90 -6.83
C PHE A 160 -26.81 1.85 -7.65
N ASP A 161 -27.26 1.51 -8.85
CA ASP A 161 -26.57 0.60 -9.76
C ASP A 161 -25.11 1.00 -10.01
N VAL A 162 -24.79 2.30 -9.94
CA VAL A 162 -23.42 2.79 -10.06
C VAL A 162 -22.45 2.06 -9.12
N TYR A 163 -22.88 1.73 -7.89
CA TYR A 163 -22.09 1.04 -6.87
C TYR A 163 -21.73 -0.40 -7.20
N HIS A 164 -22.48 -1.02 -8.12
CA HIS A 164 -22.26 -2.40 -8.57
C HIS A 164 -21.42 -2.47 -9.84
N THR A 165 -21.08 -1.32 -10.45
CA THR A 165 -20.32 -1.29 -11.70
C THR A 165 -18.82 -1.10 -11.48
N PRO A 166 -17.97 -1.52 -12.45
CA PRO A 166 -16.55 -1.18 -12.46
C PRO A 166 -16.27 0.33 -12.46
N LYS A 167 -17.26 1.19 -12.76
CA LYS A 167 -17.11 2.65 -12.73
C LYS A 167 -16.72 3.15 -11.33
N MET A 168 -17.09 2.45 -10.26
CA MET A 168 -16.71 2.82 -8.89
C MET A 168 -15.20 2.98 -8.70
N ARG A 169 -14.37 2.14 -9.34
CA ARG A 169 -12.91 2.26 -9.22
C ARG A 169 -12.35 3.55 -9.82
N LYS A 170 -13.06 4.12 -10.80
CA LYS A 170 -12.70 5.38 -11.46
C LYS A 170 -13.25 6.60 -10.72
N ILE A 171 -14.42 6.46 -10.09
CA ILE A 171 -15.11 7.53 -9.37
C ILE A 171 -14.57 7.69 -7.95
N ALA A 172 -14.13 6.59 -7.32
CA ALA A 172 -13.62 6.62 -5.95
C ALA A 172 -12.44 7.61 -5.84
N PRO A 173 -12.56 8.65 -5.00
CA PRO A 173 -11.54 9.66 -4.84
C PRO A 173 -10.33 9.08 -4.11
N ASN A 174 -9.20 9.77 -4.26
CA ASN A 174 -8.05 9.51 -3.40
C ASN A 174 -8.39 9.99 -1.99
N ARG A 175 -8.58 9.03 -1.07
CA ARG A 175 -8.81 9.31 0.35
C ARG A 175 -7.50 9.27 1.11
N ALA A 176 -7.43 9.97 2.23
CA ALA A 176 -6.31 9.82 3.14
C ALA A 176 -6.32 8.44 3.79
N LEU A 177 -5.17 7.76 3.72
CA LEU A 177 -4.96 6.45 4.29
C LEU A 177 -4.27 6.58 5.65
N ARG A 178 -4.53 5.60 6.52
CA ARG A 178 -3.72 5.35 7.71
C ARG A 178 -2.76 4.19 7.40
N VAL A 179 -1.47 4.49 7.32
CA VAL A 179 -0.43 3.53 6.91
C VAL A 179 0.54 3.32 8.06
N ALA A 180 0.91 2.07 8.32
CA ALA A 180 1.99 1.76 9.27
C ALA A 180 3.22 1.21 8.54
N VAL A 181 4.39 1.76 8.88
CA VAL A 181 5.70 1.25 8.47
C VAL A 181 6.26 0.45 9.63
N LEU A 182 6.32 -0.88 9.50
CA LEU A 182 6.91 -1.73 10.54
C LEU A 182 8.43 -1.71 10.39
N SER A 183 9.11 -0.93 11.23
CA SER A 183 10.56 -0.74 11.14
C SER A 183 11.15 -0.49 12.52
N ARG A 184 12.36 -1.01 12.74
CA ARG A 184 13.18 -0.73 13.93
C ARG A 184 14.18 0.39 13.71
N GLU A 185 14.37 0.79 12.46
CA GLU A 185 15.48 1.63 12.05
C GLU A 185 14.98 2.98 11.56
N ASN A 186 15.58 4.05 12.08
CA ASN A 186 15.45 5.39 11.53
C ASN A 186 16.50 5.59 10.43
N ASN A 187 16.34 4.88 9.31
CA ASN A 187 17.19 5.01 8.12
C ASN A 187 16.51 5.83 7.02
N TYR A 188 17.25 6.12 5.94
CA TYR A 188 16.74 6.86 4.78
C TYR A 188 15.44 6.27 4.24
N SER A 189 15.36 4.94 4.10
CA SER A 189 14.21 4.29 3.48
C SER A 189 12.95 4.44 4.34
N THR A 190 13.06 4.31 5.66
CA THR A 190 11.93 4.53 6.59
C THR A 190 11.45 5.98 6.51
N ARG A 191 12.36 6.96 6.61
CA ARG A 191 12.01 8.39 6.53
C ARG A 191 11.36 8.75 5.20
N ARG A 192 11.93 8.29 4.11
CA ARG A 192 11.43 8.55 2.76
C ARG A 192 10.00 8.03 2.56
N LEU A 193 9.67 6.87 3.13
CA LEU A 193 8.31 6.32 3.12
C LEU A 193 7.32 7.18 3.93
N VAL A 194 7.75 7.72 5.06
CA VAL A 194 6.93 8.64 5.88
C VAL A 194 6.70 9.94 5.12
N GLU A 195 7.78 10.61 4.69
CA GLU A 195 7.74 11.89 3.98
C GLU A 195 6.86 11.83 2.74
N GLU A 196 6.99 10.80 1.91
CA GLU A 196 6.16 10.64 0.71
C GLU A 196 4.68 10.43 1.06
N GLY A 197 4.38 9.60 2.06
CA GLY A 197 3.00 9.34 2.44
C GLY A 197 2.32 10.57 3.04
N GLU A 198 3.04 11.32 3.89
CA GLU A 198 2.55 12.57 4.47
C GLU A 198 2.38 13.66 3.42
N ALA A 199 3.30 13.77 2.45
CA ALA A 199 3.18 14.69 1.31
C ALA A 199 1.94 14.40 0.45
N ARG A 200 1.52 13.12 0.37
CA ARG A 200 0.27 12.68 -0.26
C ARG A 200 -0.97 12.83 0.63
N GLY A 201 -0.81 13.37 1.84
CA GLY A 201 -1.88 13.60 2.80
C GLY A 201 -2.32 12.36 3.59
N HIS A 202 -1.56 11.28 3.57
CA HIS A 202 -1.78 10.11 4.42
C HIS A 202 -1.24 10.36 5.83
N ALA A 203 -1.76 9.63 6.81
CA ALA A 203 -1.14 9.54 8.12
C ALA A 203 -0.25 8.30 8.15
N VAL A 204 1.04 8.49 8.41
CA VAL A 204 2.02 7.40 8.40
C VAL A 204 2.62 7.25 9.80
N GLU A 205 2.52 6.05 10.36
CA GLU A 205 3.06 5.73 11.69
C GLU A 205 4.21 4.74 11.55
N VAL A 206 5.36 5.03 12.15
CA VAL A 206 6.47 4.07 12.24
C VAL A 206 6.33 3.28 13.53
N ILE A 207 6.25 1.96 13.40
CA ILE A 207 6.01 1.05 14.54
C ILE A 207 7.20 0.10 14.68
N ASP A 208 7.82 0.09 15.86
CA ASP A 208 8.84 -0.91 16.17
C ASP A 208 8.19 -2.28 16.29
N THR A 209 8.53 -3.16 15.34
CA THR A 209 7.95 -4.50 15.25
C THR A 209 8.23 -5.36 16.48
N THR A 210 9.33 -5.14 17.19
CA THR A 210 9.71 -5.95 18.37
C THR A 210 8.96 -5.58 19.64
N ARG A 211 8.36 -4.38 19.67
CA ARG A 211 7.51 -3.93 20.77
C ARG A 211 6.04 -4.29 20.56
N CYS A 212 5.69 -4.76 19.36
CA CYS A 212 4.37 -5.28 19.09
C CYS A 212 4.16 -6.62 19.81
N TYR A 213 2.96 -6.87 20.30
CA TYR A 213 2.49 -8.17 20.78
C TYR A 213 1.04 -8.36 20.32
N MET A 214 0.49 -9.58 20.39
CA MET A 214 -0.80 -9.89 19.76
C MET A 214 -1.72 -10.65 20.70
N ALA A 215 -3.02 -10.36 20.59
CA ALA A 215 -4.05 -11.24 21.11
C ALA A 215 -4.53 -12.14 19.96
N ILE A 216 -4.24 -13.44 20.07
CA ILE A 216 -4.67 -14.44 19.10
C ILE A 216 -5.97 -15.06 19.59
N ASN A 217 -7.07 -14.71 18.95
CA ASN A 217 -8.37 -15.32 19.22
C ASN A 217 -9.13 -15.50 17.90
N ALA A 218 -10.12 -16.40 17.89
CA ALA A 218 -10.79 -16.83 16.67
C ALA A 218 -11.70 -15.77 16.04
N MET A 219 -12.12 -14.74 16.80
CA MET A 219 -13.15 -13.80 16.35
C MET A 219 -12.63 -12.38 16.08
N ALA A 220 -11.68 -11.91 16.87
CA ALA A 220 -11.15 -10.56 16.89
C ALA A 220 -9.62 -10.57 17.09
N PRO A 221 -8.83 -10.99 16.10
CA PRO A 221 -7.37 -10.90 16.17
C PRO A 221 -6.93 -9.44 16.34
N GLU A 222 -6.03 -9.19 17.27
CA GLU A 222 -5.55 -7.84 17.59
C GLU A 222 -4.02 -7.78 17.65
N VAL A 223 -3.48 -6.59 17.36
CA VAL A 223 -2.08 -6.25 17.60
C VAL A 223 -2.06 -5.11 18.62
N TYR A 224 -1.14 -5.19 19.57
CA TYR A 224 -0.90 -4.20 20.60
C TYR A 224 0.52 -3.64 20.49
N TYR A 225 0.69 -2.41 20.95
CA TYR A 225 1.96 -1.71 21.04
C TYR A 225 1.95 -0.85 22.29
N ASP A 226 2.95 -1.01 23.17
CA ASP A 226 3.09 -0.23 24.41
C ASP A 226 1.82 -0.13 25.27
N GLY A 227 1.17 -1.26 25.55
CA GLY A 227 -0.01 -1.29 26.41
C GLY A 227 -1.32 -0.99 25.69
N LYS A 228 -1.29 -0.55 24.42
CA LYS A 228 -2.49 -0.11 23.68
C LYS A 228 -2.73 -0.97 22.46
N ARG A 229 -3.99 -1.29 22.19
CA ARG A 229 -4.40 -1.91 20.93
C ARG A 229 -4.06 -0.96 19.78
N LEU A 230 -3.38 -1.49 18.78
CA LEU A 230 -3.15 -0.76 17.54
C LEU A 230 -4.46 -0.60 16.77
N PRO A 231 -4.69 0.58 16.19
CA PRO A 231 -5.88 0.82 15.38
C PRO A 231 -5.80 0.05 14.08
N ARG A 232 -6.92 -0.02 13.36
CA ARG A 232 -6.94 -0.62 12.02
C ARG A 232 -6.12 0.26 11.07
N TYR A 233 -5.32 -0.34 10.20
CA TYR A 233 -4.59 0.36 9.14
C TYR A 233 -5.22 0.06 7.78
N ASP A 234 -5.09 0.98 6.83
CA ASP A 234 -5.45 0.72 5.44
C ASP A 234 -4.35 -0.08 4.74
N ALA A 235 -3.09 0.18 5.10
CA ALA A 235 -1.94 -0.56 4.60
C ALA A 235 -0.81 -0.69 5.63
N ILE A 236 -0.07 -1.80 5.56
CA ILE A 236 1.18 -2.03 6.28
C ILE A 236 2.33 -2.16 5.27
N ILE A 237 3.45 -1.47 5.55
CA ILE A 237 4.71 -1.59 4.81
C ILE A 237 5.78 -2.21 5.74
N PRO A 238 5.99 -3.53 5.70
CA PRO A 238 6.99 -4.17 6.54
C PRO A 238 8.42 -3.92 6.05
N ARG A 239 9.28 -3.46 6.96
CA ARG A 239 10.73 -3.27 6.79
C ARG A 239 11.49 -4.19 7.75
N ILE A 240 11.22 -5.50 7.63
CA ILE A 240 11.66 -6.50 8.61
C ILE A 240 13.15 -6.87 8.44
N GLY A 241 13.97 -6.38 9.36
CA GLY A 241 15.41 -6.66 9.41
C GLY A 241 15.75 -8.14 9.67
N ALA A 242 16.91 -8.60 9.15
CA ALA A 242 17.39 -10.00 9.16
C ALA A 242 17.23 -10.72 10.50
N SER A 243 17.60 -10.05 11.59
CA SER A 243 17.65 -10.60 12.94
C SER A 243 16.29 -10.91 13.55
N ILE A 244 15.20 -10.36 13.03
CA ILE A 244 13.86 -10.48 13.62
C ILE A 244 12.85 -11.14 12.66
N THR A 245 13.29 -11.83 11.61
CA THR A 245 12.37 -12.45 10.62
C THR A 245 11.25 -13.27 11.27
N PRO A 246 11.55 -14.22 12.18
CA PRO A 246 10.51 -15.10 12.72
C PRO A 246 9.41 -14.31 13.43
N TYR A 247 9.82 -13.38 14.31
CA TYR A 247 8.87 -12.55 15.06
C TYR A 247 8.18 -11.51 14.18
N GLY A 248 8.95 -10.81 13.35
CA GLY A 248 8.42 -9.76 12.46
C GLY A 248 7.40 -10.31 11.47
N THR A 249 7.63 -11.49 10.90
CA THR A 249 6.65 -12.14 10.02
C THR A 249 5.43 -12.67 10.77
N ALA A 250 5.53 -13.00 12.06
CA ALA A 250 4.37 -13.31 12.89
C ALA A 250 3.47 -12.07 13.09
N ILE A 251 4.06 -10.90 13.39
CA ILE A 251 3.32 -9.63 13.48
C ILE A 251 2.66 -9.29 12.13
N VAL A 252 3.40 -9.42 11.02
CA VAL A 252 2.85 -9.17 9.68
C VAL A 252 1.65 -10.10 9.41
N ARG A 253 1.76 -11.39 9.74
CA ARG A 253 0.68 -12.36 9.58
C ARG A 253 -0.56 -12.02 10.39
N GLN A 254 -0.39 -11.42 11.57
CA GLN A 254 -1.52 -10.94 12.36
C GLN A 254 -2.28 -9.81 11.65
N PHE A 255 -1.58 -8.86 11.02
CA PHE A 255 -2.22 -7.83 10.18
C PHE A 255 -2.89 -8.41 8.94
N GLU A 256 -2.30 -9.44 8.32
CA GLU A 256 -2.93 -10.17 7.22
C GLU A 256 -4.25 -10.84 7.66
N SER A 257 -4.26 -11.48 8.84
CA SER A 257 -5.47 -12.09 9.43
C SER A 257 -6.57 -11.09 9.78
N ILE A 258 -6.20 -9.85 10.13
CA ILE A 258 -7.14 -8.73 10.33
C ILE A 258 -7.73 -8.24 8.99
N GLY A 259 -7.19 -8.67 7.85
CA GLY A 259 -7.61 -8.25 6.52
C GLY A 259 -6.98 -6.94 6.06
N THR A 260 -5.86 -6.52 6.67
CA THR A 260 -5.13 -5.32 6.27
C THR A 260 -4.32 -5.60 5.01
N PHE A 261 -4.26 -4.65 4.07
CA PHE A 261 -3.37 -4.78 2.92
C PHE A 261 -1.91 -4.67 3.36
N VAL A 262 -1.06 -5.63 2.99
CA VAL A 262 0.35 -5.64 3.37
C VAL A 262 1.25 -5.72 2.15
N VAL A 263 2.26 -4.85 2.07
CA VAL A 263 3.30 -4.89 1.04
C VAL A 263 4.69 -4.84 1.70
N ASN A 264 5.39 -5.96 1.90
CA ASN A 264 5.13 -7.34 1.45
C ASN A 264 4.49 -8.24 2.51
N GLY A 265 3.77 -9.28 2.06
CA GLY A 265 3.17 -10.28 2.94
C GLY A 265 4.17 -11.21 3.63
N SER A 266 3.72 -11.86 4.71
CA SER A 266 4.58 -12.66 5.62
C SER A 266 5.21 -13.86 4.92
N ALA A 267 4.45 -14.58 4.09
CA ALA A 267 4.93 -15.74 3.34
C ALA A 267 6.04 -15.39 2.35
N GLY A 268 5.91 -14.25 1.66
CA GLY A 268 6.93 -13.76 0.72
C GLY A 268 8.21 -13.34 1.42
N ILE A 269 8.10 -12.65 2.57
CA ILE A 269 9.25 -12.25 3.38
C ILE A 269 10.00 -13.48 3.89
N THR A 270 9.30 -14.46 4.46
CA THR A 270 9.92 -15.69 4.98
C THR A 270 10.63 -16.46 3.87
N SER A 271 9.94 -16.69 2.75
CA SER A 271 10.48 -17.50 1.65
C SER A 271 11.64 -16.85 0.92
N SER A 272 11.68 -15.51 0.83
CA SER A 272 12.81 -14.81 0.22
C SER A 272 14.04 -14.76 1.13
N ARG A 273 13.87 -14.89 2.46
CA ARG A 273 14.97 -14.88 3.44
C ARG A 273 15.66 -16.23 3.54
N ASP A 274 14.90 -17.31 3.46
CA ASP A 274 15.45 -18.66 3.46
C ASP A 274 16.10 -18.93 2.10
N LYS A 275 17.44 -18.87 2.05
CA LYS A 275 18.20 -19.04 0.81
C LYS A 275 17.93 -20.40 0.16
N LEU A 276 17.80 -21.48 0.95
CA LEU A 276 17.55 -22.81 0.38
C LEU A 276 16.15 -22.84 -0.25
N HIS A 277 15.15 -22.43 0.52
CA HIS A 277 13.77 -22.41 0.03
C HIS A 277 13.60 -21.48 -1.17
N ALA A 278 14.27 -20.32 -1.17
CA ALA A 278 14.29 -19.38 -2.29
C ALA A 278 14.84 -20.03 -3.57
N HIS A 279 15.96 -20.75 -3.50
CA HIS A 279 16.50 -21.46 -4.65
C HIS A 279 15.56 -22.57 -5.12
N GLN A 280 14.96 -23.34 -4.21
CA GLN A 280 13.98 -24.37 -4.56
C GLN A 280 12.74 -23.79 -5.27
N LEU A 281 12.24 -22.63 -4.82
CA LEU A 281 11.12 -21.93 -5.46
C LEU A 281 11.48 -21.42 -6.86
N LEU A 282 12.68 -20.84 -7.03
CA LEU A 282 13.18 -20.40 -8.33
C LEU A 282 13.35 -21.58 -9.30
N ALA A 283 13.93 -22.70 -8.84
CA ALA A 283 14.08 -23.94 -9.62
C ALA A 283 12.72 -24.46 -10.09
N ARG A 284 11.75 -24.58 -9.16
CA ARG A 284 10.41 -25.09 -9.45
C ARG A 284 9.71 -24.30 -10.55
N HIS A 285 9.98 -22.99 -10.65
CA HIS A 285 9.41 -22.09 -11.65
C HIS A 285 10.31 -21.86 -12.87
N ARG A 286 11.39 -22.65 -13.01
CA ARG A 286 12.36 -22.57 -14.13
C ARG A 286 12.85 -21.14 -14.34
N ILE A 287 13.27 -20.50 -13.24
CA ILE A 287 13.92 -19.18 -13.27
C ILE A 287 15.42 -19.41 -13.20
N GLY A 288 16.17 -18.78 -14.11
CA GLY A 288 17.62 -18.91 -14.16
C GLY A 288 18.27 -18.46 -12.86
N MET A 289 19.17 -19.28 -12.32
CA MET A 289 20.02 -18.99 -11.17
C MET A 289 21.33 -19.77 -11.36
N PRO A 290 22.41 -19.42 -10.67
CA PRO A 290 23.63 -20.21 -10.74
C PRO A 290 23.35 -21.64 -10.23
N SER A 291 24.01 -22.64 -10.81
CA SER A 291 23.90 -24.03 -10.34
C SER A 291 24.28 -24.08 -8.86
N THR A 292 23.44 -24.70 -8.03
CA THR A 292 23.59 -24.68 -6.59
C THR A 292 23.35 -26.06 -6.00
N ALA A 293 24.28 -26.52 -5.18
CA ALA A 293 24.11 -27.67 -4.30
C ALA A 293 24.01 -27.20 -2.85
N PHE A 294 23.18 -27.88 -2.07
CA PHE A 294 22.99 -27.59 -0.65
C PHE A 294 23.45 -28.79 0.17
N ALA A 295 24.16 -28.52 1.27
CA ALA A 295 24.57 -29.58 2.16
C ALA A 295 24.76 -29.11 3.61
N SER A 296 24.80 -30.09 4.52
CA SER A 296 25.04 -29.89 5.95
C SER A 296 26.27 -30.68 6.39
N SER A 297 26.23 -32.01 6.24
CA SER A 297 27.37 -32.89 6.51
C SER A 297 27.43 -34.06 5.51
N PRO A 298 27.60 -33.80 4.21
CA PRO A 298 27.80 -34.89 3.25
C PRO A 298 29.17 -35.50 3.51
N LYS A 299 29.29 -36.82 3.60
CA LYS A 299 30.59 -37.50 3.67
C LYS A 299 31.33 -37.47 2.34
N ASP A 300 30.62 -37.18 1.24
CA ASP A 300 31.13 -37.16 -0.12
C ASP A 300 31.20 -35.71 -0.66
N THR A 301 32.24 -34.98 -0.24
CA THR A 301 32.50 -33.59 -0.68
C THR A 301 32.77 -33.51 -2.18
N SER A 302 33.45 -34.51 -2.74
CA SER A 302 33.84 -34.54 -4.14
C SER A 302 32.62 -34.65 -5.08
N ASN A 303 31.65 -35.50 -4.73
CA ASN A 303 30.38 -35.58 -5.45
C ASN A 303 29.59 -34.28 -5.33
N LEU A 304 29.48 -33.69 -4.12
CA LEU A 304 28.79 -32.41 -3.92
C LEU A 304 29.33 -31.31 -4.85
N ILE A 305 30.66 -31.20 -4.96
CA ILE A 305 31.31 -30.27 -5.88
C ILE A 305 30.94 -30.61 -7.33
N GLY A 306 31.01 -31.90 -7.70
CA GLY A 306 30.67 -32.38 -9.04
C GLY A 306 29.23 -32.11 -9.48
N LEU A 307 28.28 -32.04 -8.55
CA LEU A 307 26.87 -31.68 -8.84
C LEU A 307 26.72 -30.24 -9.34
N VAL A 308 27.63 -29.35 -8.95
CA VAL A 308 27.58 -27.93 -9.33
C VAL A 308 28.36 -27.70 -10.61
N GLY A 309 29.56 -28.27 -10.70
CA GLY A 309 30.45 -28.12 -11.84
C GLY A 309 31.92 -28.15 -11.43
N THR A 310 32.75 -27.45 -12.20
CA THR A 310 34.19 -27.35 -11.97
C THR A 310 34.54 -26.04 -11.27
N ALA A 311 35.62 -26.04 -10.48
CA ALA A 311 36.16 -24.81 -9.89
C ALA A 311 36.47 -23.74 -10.96
N PRO A 312 36.34 -22.44 -10.62
CA PRO A 312 36.05 -21.88 -9.31
C PRO A 312 34.59 -22.00 -8.87
N LEU A 313 34.37 -22.07 -7.55
CA LEU A 313 33.05 -22.21 -6.92
C LEU A 313 32.88 -21.19 -5.80
N ILE A 314 31.64 -20.89 -5.47
CA ILE A 314 31.27 -20.09 -4.30
C ILE A 314 30.74 -21.01 -3.20
N VAL A 315 31.31 -20.92 -2.00
CA VAL A 315 30.78 -21.60 -0.81
C VAL A 315 30.18 -20.55 0.14
N LYS A 316 28.89 -20.71 0.48
CA LYS A 316 28.12 -19.75 1.30
C LYS A 316 27.56 -20.42 2.56
N LEU A 317 27.77 -19.82 3.72
CA LEU A 317 27.04 -20.17 4.93
C LEU A 317 25.60 -19.63 4.86
N LEU A 318 24.65 -20.43 5.34
CA LEU A 318 23.24 -19.99 5.41
C LEU A 318 23.02 -18.95 6.49
N GLU A 319 23.66 -19.12 7.65
CA GLU A 319 23.43 -18.34 8.88
C GLU A 319 24.12 -16.98 8.91
N SER A 320 24.67 -16.52 7.78
CA SER A 320 25.41 -15.26 7.73
C SER A 320 24.61 -14.12 7.09
N THR A 321 24.84 -12.92 7.61
CA THR A 321 24.36 -11.64 7.08
C THR A 321 25.50 -10.84 6.44
N GLN A 322 25.17 -9.95 5.50
CA GLN A 322 26.10 -8.98 4.90
C GLN A 322 27.40 -9.57 4.29
N GLY A 323 27.32 -10.74 3.64
CA GLY A 323 28.44 -11.33 2.91
C GLY A 323 29.59 -11.84 3.77
N LYS A 324 29.43 -11.90 5.10
CA LYS A 324 30.30 -12.73 5.96
C LYS A 324 30.00 -14.19 5.62
N GLY A 325 30.99 -15.07 5.50
CA GLY A 325 30.76 -16.49 5.15
C GLY A 325 30.39 -16.76 3.67
N VAL A 326 30.76 -15.88 2.74
CA VAL A 326 30.78 -16.18 1.30
C VAL A 326 32.24 -16.22 0.85
N VAL A 327 32.68 -17.38 0.36
CA VAL A 327 34.07 -17.65 0.00
C VAL A 327 34.15 -18.08 -1.47
N LEU A 328 35.06 -17.48 -2.23
CA LEU A 328 35.43 -17.95 -3.56
C LEU A 328 36.54 -18.99 -3.41
N ALA A 329 36.26 -20.21 -3.88
CA ALA A 329 37.22 -21.30 -3.94
C ALA A 329 37.70 -21.45 -5.39
N GLU A 330 38.91 -20.98 -5.67
CA GLU A 330 39.47 -20.99 -7.03
C GLU A 330 39.79 -22.39 -7.55
N THR A 331 40.04 -23.33 -6.64
CA THR A 331 40.39 -24.71 -6.96
C THR A 331 39.48 -25.69 -6.23
N LYS A 332 39.37 -26.92 -6.75
CA LYS A 332 38.61 -28.00 -6.09
C LYS A 332 39.12 -28.26 -4.67
N LYS A 333 40.45 -28.29 -4.47
CA LYS A 333 41.06 -28.48 -3.15
C LYS A 333 40.70 -27.35 -2.19
N ALA A 334 40.70 -26.10 -2.65
CA ALA A 334 40.27 -24.97 -1.82
C ALA A 334 38.78 -25.10 -1.41
N ALA A 335 37.92 -25.55 -2.33
CA ALA A 335 36.50 -25.79 -2.03
C ALA A 335 36.33 -26.90 -0.98
N GLU A 336 37.06 -28.00 -1.12
CA GLU A 336 37.07 -29.11 -0.15
C GLU A 336 37.49 -28.63 1.24
N SER A 337 38.59 -27.88 1.36
CA SER A 337 39.07 -27.33 2.63
C SER A 337 38.04 -26.39 3.30
N VAL A 338 37.37 -25.54 2.53
CA VAL A 338 36.33 -24.63 3.06
C VAL A 338 35.11 -25.41 3.52
N ILE A 339 34.69 -26.43 2.76
CA ILE A 339 33.56 -27.29 3.12
C ILE A 339 33.86 -28.08 4.40
N ASP A 340 35.07 -28.63 4.54
CA ASP A 340 35.48 -29.35 5.74
C ASP A 340 35.50 -28.44 6.97
N ALA A 341 35.99 -27.20 6.82
CA ALA A 341 35.92 -26.19 7.88
C ALA A 341 34.48 -25.88 8.29
N PHE A 342 33.57 -25.72 7.32
CA PHE A 342 32.14 -25.47 7.61
C PHE A 342 31.43 -26.67 8.23
N ARG A 343 31.82 -27.90 7.86
CA ARG A 343 31.33 -29.13 8.50
C ARG A 343 31.74 -29.19 9.98
N GLY A 344 32.97 -28.78 10.30
CA GLY A 344 33.46 -28.68 11.69
C GLY A 344 32.62 -27.73 12.55
N LEU A 345 32.08 -26.67 11.94
CA LEU A 345 31.16 -25.72 12.59
C LEU A 345 29.72 -26.23 12.71
N LYS A 346 29.41 -27.43 12.18
CA LYS A 346 28.05 -28.00 12.10
C LYS A 346 27.04 -27.06 11.43
N ALA A 347 27.50 -26.23 10.50
CA ALA A 347 26.69 -25.23 9.83
C ALA A 347 26.20 -25.72 8.46
N ASN A 348 24.97 -25.33 8.09
CA ASN A 348 24.45 -25.57 6.75
C ASN A 348 25.10 -24.62 5.73
N PHE A 349 25.43 -25.12 4.55
CA PHE A 349 26.09 -24.36 3.50
C PHE A 349 25.56 -24.66 2.10
N LEU A 350 25.81 -23.71 1.20
CA LEU A 350 25.55 -23.82 -0.24
C LEU A 350 26.88 -23.83 -0.98
N VAL A 351 27.00 -24.70 -1.97
CA VAL A 351 28.05 -24.66 -2.99
C VAL A 351 27.38 -24.19 -4.28
N GLN A 352 27.92 -23.17 -4.91
CA GLN A 352 27.29 -22.51 -6.04
C GLN A 352 28.31 -22.24 -7.14
N ASP A 353 27.89 -22.34 -8.39
CA ASP A 353 28.71 -22.02 -9.55
C ASP A 353 29.16 -20.55 -9.52
N PHE A 354 30.42 -20.32 -9.88
CA PHE A 354 30.96 -18.97 -9.99
C PHE A 354 30.80 -18.47 -11.43
N VAL A 355 29.82 -17.59 -11.63
CA VAL A 355 29.53 -16.94 -12.92
C VAL A 355 30.64 -15.94 -13.25
N LYS A 356 31.75 -16.43 -13.83
CA LYS A 356 32.93 -15.62 -14.17
C LYS A 356 32.61 -14.45 -15.08
N GLU A 357 31.70 -14.65 -16.04
CA GLU A 357 31.34 -13.63 -17.02
C GLU A 357 30.62 -12.43 -16.41
N ALA A 358 30.13 -12.54 -15.17
CA ALA A 358 29.59 -11.39 -14.44
C ALA A 358 30.69 -10.41 -13.98
N ALA A 359 31.96 -10.82 -14.00
CA ALA A 359 33.13 -9.97 -13.74
C ALA A 359 33.05 -9.13 -12.43
N GLY A 360 32.45 -9.69 -11.37
CA GLY A 360 32.27 -8.97 -10.09
C GLY A 360 31.20 -7.86 -10.14
N GLU A 361 30.36 -7.86 -11.17
CA GLU A 361 29.24 -6.96 -11.34
C GLU A 361 27.91 -7.68 -11.10
N ASP A 362 26.95 -6.98 -10.52
CA ASP A 362 25.56 -7.44 -10.47
C ASP A 362 24.59 -6.32 -10.84
N ILE A 363 23.41 -6.72 -11.30
CA ILE A 363 22.32 -5.82 -11.65
C ILE A 363 21.23 -5.95 -10.62
N ARG A 364 21.02 -4.90 -9.83
CA ARG A 364 19.85 -4.79 -8.97
C ARG A 364 18.68 -4.21 -9.76
N CYS A 365 17.63 -5.00 -9.93
CA CYS A 365 16.34 -4.59 -10.46
C CYS A 365 15.36 -4.37 -9.31
N LEU A 366 14.79 -3.17 -9.21
CA LEU A 366 13.74 -2.89 -8.24
C LEU A 366 12.37 -3.07 -8.88
N VAL A 367 11.62 -4.02 -8.35
CA VAL A 367 10.27 -4.37 -8.80
C VAL A 367 9.26 -3.76 -7.84
N VAL A 368 8.30 -3.00 -8.38
CA VAL A 368 7.14 -2.48 -7.66
C VAL A 368 5.89 -2.87 -8.44
N ASN A 369 4.92 -3.50 -7.78
CA ASN A 369 3.63 -3.92 -8.35
C ASN A 369 3.77 -4.64 -9.70
N GLY A 370 4.72 -5.59 -9.78
CA GLY A 370 4.96 -6.41 -10.98
C GLY A 370 5.69 -5.71 -12.13
N LYS A 371 6.28 -4.53 -11.91
CA LYS A 371 7.08 -3.80 -12.92
C LYS A 371 8.47 -3.48 -12.39
N VAL A 372 9.51 -3.66 -13.21
CA VAL A 372 10.85 -3.12 -12.88
C VAL A 372 10.82 -1.62 -13.07
N VAL A 373 10.82 -0.88 -11.97
CA VAL A 373 10.72 0.59 -11.94
C VAL A 373 12.08 1.27 -12.01
N ALA A 374 13.12 0.65 -11.46
CA ALA A 374 14.49 1.13 -11.50
C ALA A 374 15.48 -0.03 -11.57
N SER A 375 16.66 0.23 -12.10
CA SER A 375 17.77 -0.72 -12.16
C SER A 375 19.08 0.01 -11.97
N MET A 376 19.99 -0.62 -11.24
CA MET A 376 21.37 -0.14 -11.10
C MET A 376 22.33 -1.31 -11.24
N LYS A 377 23.48 -1.04 -11.85
CA LYS A 377 24.63 -1.94 -11.84
C LYS A 377 25.47 -1.59 -10.62
N ARG A 378 25.88 -2.61 -9.87
CA ARG A 378 26.85 -2.47 -8.79
C ARG A 378 28.13 -3.20 -9.17
N THR A 379 29.25 -2.55 -8.93
CA THR A 379 30.59 -3.12 -9.18
C THR A 379 31.32 -3.23 -7.86
N GLY A 380 31.93 -4.39 -7.60
CA GLY A 380 32.79 -4.61 -6.43
C GLY A 380 34.03 -3.72 -6.41
N SER A 381 34.68 -3.62 -5.26
CA SER A 381 36.01 -3.00 -5.14
C SER A 381 37.08 -3.86 -5.81
N ASP A 382 38.20 -3.26 -6.23
CA ASP A 382 39.31 -4.00 -6.85
C ASP A 382 39.73 -5.23 -6.01
N GLY A 383 39.69 -6.41 -6.62
CA GLY A 383 40.00 -7.69 -5.97
C GLY A 383 38.86 -8.34 -5.17
N ASP A 384 37.68 -7.73 -5.03
CA ASP A 384 36.50 -8.34 -4.42
C ASP A 384 35.48 -8.77 -5.50
N PHE A 385 35.18 -10.06 -5.56
CA PHE A 385 34.15 -10.60 -6.45
C PHE A 385 32.71 -10.24 -6.02
N ARG A 386 32.54 -9.61 -4.84
CA ARG A 386 31.25 -9.20 -4.29
C ARG A 386 30.99 -7.73 -4.58
N SER A 387 29.80 -7.43 -5.08
CA SER A 387 29.37 -6.10 -5.55
C SER A 387 28.52 -5.32 -4.53
N ASN A 388 28.54 -5.69 -3.24
CA ASN A 388 27.70 -5.04 -2.24
C ASN A 388 28.12 -3.58 -1.98
N LEU A 389 27.19 -2.62 -2.17
CA LEU A 389 27.38 -1.18 -1.90
C LEU A 389 27.94 -0.87 -0.50
N HIS A 390 27.51 -1.60 0.53
CA HIS A 390 27.99 -1.41 1.91
C HIS A 390 29.48 -1.74 2.13
N ARG A 391 30.17 -2.28 1.12
CA ARG A 391 31.60 -2.60 1.14
C ARG A 391 32.43 -1.74 0.20
N GLY A 392 31.93 -0.55 -0.16
CA GLY A 392 32.66 0.40 -1.02
C GLY A 392 32.48 0.16 -2.52
N GLY A 393 31.54 -0.69 -2.93
CA GLY A 393 31.17 -0.85 -4.34
C GLY A 393 30.50 0.41 -4.90
N THR A 394 30.63 0.65 -6.20
CA THR A 394 29.99 1.79 -6.88
C THR A 394 28.64 1.39 -7.46
N ALA A 395 27.67 2.32 -7.50
CA ALA A 395 26.39 2.11 -8.19
C ALA A 395 26.28 3.04 -9.39
N GLN A 396 25.91 2.48 -10.54
CA GLN A 396 25.68 3.23 -11.77
C GLN A 396 24.33 2.85 -12.38
N LYS A 397 23.69 3.79 -13.06
CA LYS A 397 22.48 3.52 -13.83
C LYS A 397 22.78 2.52 -14.94
N VAL A 398 21.94 1.50 -15.10
CA VAL A 398 22.10 0.49 -16.15
C VAL A 398 20.82 0.27 -16.92
N ARG A 399 20.95 0.12 -18.24
CA ARG A 399 19.86 -0.33 -19.10
C ARG A 399 19.81 -1.85 -19.06
N ILE A 400 18.65 -2.37 -18.68
CA ILE A 400 18.40 -3.82 -18.64
C ILE A 400 17.73 -4.30 -19.93
N SER A 401 18.03 -5.55 -20.30
CA SER A 401 17.41 -6.24 -21.44
C SER A 401 15.95 -6.62 -21.14
N LYS A 402 15.22 -7.05 -22.17
CA LYS A 402 13.87 -7.59 -22.01
C LYS A 402 13.86 -8.85 -21.13
N GLU A 403 14.83 -9.74 -21.35
CA GLU A 403 14.97 -10.99 -20.61
C GLU A 403 15.31 -10.76 -19.13
N GLU A 404 16.21 -9.81 -18.82
CA GLU A 404 16.52 -9.39 -17.44
C GLU A 404 15.29 -8.86 -16.73
N ARG A 405 14.51 -8.01 -17.42
CA ARG A 405 13.28 -7.44 -16.87
C ARG A 405 12.23 -8.51 -16.57
N GLU A 406 11.99 -9.41 -17.53
CA GLU A 406 11.03 -10.51 -17.36
C GLU A 406 11.47 -11.47 -16.24
N THR A 407 12.76 -11.77 -16.15
CA THR A 407 13.34 -12.59 -15.09
C THR A 407 13.13 -11.96 -13.71
N ALA A 408 13.41 -10.66 -13.56
CA ALA A 408 13.20 -9.94 -12.31
C ALA A 408 11.72 -9.91 -11.89
N VAL A 409 10.81 -9.62 -12.81
CA VAL A 409 9.37 -9.62 -12.53
C VAL A 409 8.87 -11.01 -12.15
N ARG A 410 9.30 -12.05 -12.88
CA ARG A 410 8.95 -13.44 -12.57
C ARG A 410 9.46 -13.85 -11.19
N ALA A 411 10.70 -13.50 -10.85
CA ALA A 411 11.29 -13.79 -9.55
C ALA A 411 10.45 -13.16 -8.43
N ALA A 412 10.23 -11.84 -8.46
CA ALA A 412 9.40 -11.14 -7.47
C ALA A 412 7.99 -11.74 -7.35
N ARG A 413 7.38 -12.12 -8.47
CA ARG A 413 6.04 -12.74 -8.50
C ARG A 413 6.01 -14.11 -7.83
N VAL A 414 7.04 -14.96 -8.00
CA VAL A 414 7.12 -16.28 -7.36
C VAL A 414 7.09 -16.19 -5.84
N PHE A 415 7.71 -15.14 -5.29
CA PHE A 415 7.68 -14.85 -3.86
C PHE A 415 6.44 -14.05 -3.41
N GLY A 416 5.56 -13.65 -4.32
CA GLY A 416 4.40 -12.82 -4.00
C GLY A 416 4.77 -11.43 -3.45
N LEU A 417 5.91 -10.87 -3.86
CA LEU A 417 6.41 -9.59 -3.37
C LEU A 417 5.91 -8.43 -4.25
N GLY A 418 5.22 -7.47 -3.63
CA GLY A 418 4.80 -6.21 -4.24
C GLY A 418 5.92 -5.17 -4.34
N LEU A 419 6.94 -5.26 -3.47
CA LEU A 419 8.19 -4.50 -3.51
C LEU A 419 9.38 -5.46 -3.39
N ALA A 420 10.24 -5.57 -4.39
CA ALA A 420 11.39 -6.47 -4.32
C ALA A 420 12.63 -5.87 -4.96
N GLY A 421 13.80 -6.10 -4.34
CA GLY A 421 15.09 -5.95 -5.01
C GLY A 421 15.53 -7.30 -5.54
N VAL A 422 15.64 -7.45 -6.85
CA VAL A 422 16.11 -8.69 -7.49
C VAL A 422 17.52 -8.45 -8.02
N ASP A 423 18.47 -9.21 -7.50
CA ASP A 423 19.87 -9.14 -7.89
C ASP A 423 20.14 -10.19 -8.96
N LEU A 424 20.66 -9.75 -10.12
CA LEU A 424 20.92 -10.57 -11.29
C LEU A 424 22.40 -10.56 -11.64
N LEU A 425 22.91 -11.72 -12.07
CA LEU A 425 24.19 -11.85 -12.76
C LEU A 425 23.93 -12.03 -14.25
N ARG A 426 24.69 -11.31 -15.09
CA ARG A 426 24.71 -11.56 -16.53
C ARG A 426 25.53 -12.83 -16.79
N SER A 427 24.94 -13.76 -17.53
CA SER A 427 25.63 -14.97 -17.96
C SER A 427 25.47 -15.17 -19.46
N ASN A 428 26.32 -15.98 -20.08
CA ASN A 428 26.22 -16.33 -21.50
C ASN A 428 24.93 -17.13 -21.81
N THR A 429 24.28 -17.69 -20.78
CA THR A 429 23.05 -18.47 -20.89
C THR A 429 21.82 -17.71 -20.38
N GLY A 430 21.89 -16.38 -20.38
CA GLY A 430 20.83 -15.48 -19.90
C GLY A 430 21.03 -15.00 -18.45
N PRO A 431 20.10 -14.20 -17.90
CA PRO A 431 20.21 -13.67 -16.56
C PRO A 431 20.05 -14.75 -15.48
N LYS A 432 20.89 -14.70 -14.45
CA LYS A 432 20.83 -15.59 -13.28
C LYS A 432 20.44 -14.81 -12.04
N VAL A 433 19.35 -15.19 -11.38
CA VAL A 433 18.91 -14.61 -10.11
C VAL A 433 19.87 -15.06 -9.01
N LEU A 434 20.49 -14.07 -8.36
CA LEU A 434 21.41 -14.28 -7.24
C LEU A 434 20.67 -14.19 -5.90
N GLU A 435 19.80 -13.18 -5.74
CA GLU A 435 19.04 -12.93 -4.52
C GLU A 435 17.73 -12.20 -4.83
N VAL A 436 16.68 -12.46 -4.05
CA VAL A 436 15.45 -11.66 -4.04
C VAL A 436 15.24 -11.11 -2.63
N ASN A 437 15.33 -9.79 -2.49
CA ASN A 437 15.21 -9.08 -1.23
C ASN A 437 13.82 -8.47 -1.08
N SER A 438 13.11 -8.86 -0.02
CA SER A 438 11.75 -8.41 0.32
C SER A 438 11.69 -7.08 1.08
N SER A 439 12.83 -6.49 1.45
CA SER A 439 12.92 -5.18 2.08
C SER A 439 14.13 -4.40 1.53
N PRO A 440 14.16 -4.10 0.21
CA PRO A 440 15.30 -3.46 -0.43
C PRO A 440 15.50 -2.04 0.10
N GLY A 441 16.74 -1.60 0.27
CA GLY A 441 17.06 -0.20 0.57
C GLY A 441 16.74 0.71 -0.62
N LEU A 442 16.21 1.90 -0.35
CA LEU A 442 15.75 2.85 -1.38
C LEU A 442 16.84 3.85 -1.78
N GLU A 443 17.69 4.28 -0.85
CA GLU A 443 18.65 5.38 -1.04
C GLU A 443 19.53 5.22 -2.29
N GLY A 444 20.32 4.13 -2.35
CA GLY A 444 21.27 3.94 -3.44
C GLY A 444 20.60 3.84 -4.82
N ILE A 445 19.39 3.28 -4.90
CA ILE A 445 18.70 3.13 -6.17
C ILE A 445 17.92 4.38 -6.58
N GLU A 446 17.40 5.16 -5.62
CA GLU A 446 16.82 6.48 -5.90
C GLU A 446 17.90 7.45 -6.40
N VAL A 447 19.07 7.48 -5.74
CA VAL A 447 20.22 8.28 -6.18
C VAL A 447 20.68 7.87 -7.59
N ALA A 448 20.86 6.56 -7.85
CA ALA A 448 21.35 6.10 -9.14
C ALA A 448 20.33 6.26 -10.28
N SER A 449 19.03 6.16 -9.99
CA SER A 449 17.99 6.20 -11.02
C SER A 449 17.33 7.57 -11.21
N GLY A 450 17.38 8.44 -10.20
CA GLY A 450 16.68 9.72 -10.15
C GLY A 450 15.15 9.58 -10.02
N LYS A 451 14.65 8.42 -9.61
CA LYS A 451 13.20 8.13 -9.52
C LYS A 451 12.72 8.15 -8.09
N ASN A 452 11.50 8.64 -7.87
CA ASN A 452 10.80 8.55 -6.60
C ASN A 452 10.18 7.14 -6.46
N ILE A 453 10.90 6.22 -5.83
CA ILE A 453 10.43 4.84 -5.62
C ILE A 453 9.35 4.80 -4.55
N ALA A 454 9.50 5.57 -3.46
CA ALA A 454 8.48 5.65 -2.42
C ALA A 454 7.13 6.06 -3.03
N GLY A 455 7.12 7.03 -3.95
CA GLY A 455 5.92 7.46 -4.66
C GLY A 455 5.29 6.34 -5.48
N LEU A 456 6.09 5.59 -6.23
CA LEU A 456 5.59 4.45 -7.01
C LEU A 456 5.02 3.32 -6.13
N LEU A 457 5.54 3.16 -4.91
CA LEU A 457 4.96 2.24 -3.94
C LEU A 457 3.61 2.75 -3.43
N TYR A 458 3.48 4.03 -3.12
CA TYR A 458 2.21 4.63 -2.72
C TYR A 458 1.17 4.57 -3.83
N ASP A 459 1.54 4.81 -5.10
CA ASP A 459 0.64 4.62 -6.25
C ASP A 459 0.03 3.21 -6.25
N ALA A 460 0.87 2.20 -5.99
CA ALA A 460 0.42 0.80 -5.91
C ALA A 460 -0.45 0.53 -4.68
N ILE A 461 -0.13 1.12 -3.51
CA ILE A 461 -0.93 0.98 -2.29
C ILE A 461 -2.32 1.60 -2.50
N GLU A 462 -2.36 2.86 -2.97
CA GLU A 462 -3.59 3.60 -3.25
C GLU A 462 -4.48 2.86 -4.24
N GLU A 463 -3.91 2.29 -5.31
CA GLU A 463 -4.67 1.47 -6.27
C GLU A 463 -5.29 0.22 -5.62
N LYS A 464 -4.55 -0.44 -4.71
CA LYS A 464 -4.97 -1.71 -4.08
C LYS A 464 -6.01 -1.54 -2.99
N VAL A 465 -5.98 -0.43 -2.26
CA VAL A 465 -6.92 -0.14 -1.16
C VAL A 465 -8.18 0.62 -1.60
N ARG A 466 -8.33 0.86 -2.92
CA ARG A 466 -9.55 1.45 -3.47
C ARG A 466 -10.78 0.55 -3.28
N PRO A 467 -11.98 1.13 -3.08
CA PRO A 467 -13.21 0.36 -2.99
C PRO A 467 -13.41 -0.54 -4.21
N ALA A 468 -13.67 -1.83 -3.99
CA ALA A 468 -14.04 -2.76 -5.04
C ALA A 468 -15.57 -2.75 -5.25
N PRO A 469 -16.07 -2.94 -6.49
CA PRO A 469 -17.50 -3.11 -6.72
C PRO A 469 -18.02 -4.33 -5.93
N VAL A 470 -19.13 -4.16 -5.20
CA VAL A 470 -19.78 -5.28 -4.50
C VAL A 470 -20.74 -5.96 -5.48
N PRO A 471 -20.70 -7.29 -5.64
CA PRO A 471 -21.64 -8.01 -6.51
C PRO A 471 -23.10 -7.75 -6.12
N ARG A 472 -24.02 -7.77 -7.09
CA ARG A 472 -25.46 -7.76 -6.79
C ARG A 472 -25.83 -9.01 -5.99
N ARG A 473 -26.67 -8.88 -4.96
CA ARG A 473 -27.32 -10.02 -4.34
C ARG A 473 -28.22 -10.65 -5.41
N ARG A 474 -28.04 -11.94 -5.73
CA ARG A 474 -29.00 -12.65 -6.59
C ARG A 474 -30.36 -12.51 -5.91
N SER A 475 -31.35 -11.95 -6.60
CA SER A 475 -32.74 -11.99 -6.16
C SER A 475 -33.05 -13.45 -5.83
N GLN A 476 -33.48 -13.74 -4.60
CA GLN A 476 -34.16 -15.01 -4.36
C GLN A 476 -35.35 -15.01 -5.32
N ARG A 477 -35.23 -15.75 -6.44
CA ARG A 477 -36.39 -16.10 -7.23
C ARG A 477 -37.32 -16.83 -6.27
N GLY A 478 -38.55 -16.32 -6.14
CA GLY A 478 -39.55 -16.87 -5.27
C GLY A 478 -39.60 -18.38 -5.40
N ILE A 479 -39.40 -19.07 -4.29
CA ILE A 479 -39.96 -20.39 -4.10
C ILE A 479 -41.43 -20.10 -3.83
N GLY A 480 -42.25 -20.35 -4.84
CA GLY A 480 -43.71 -20.29 -4.73
C GLY A 480 -44.27 -21.40 -3.86
#